data_AF-A0A9W4E6B1-F1
#
_entry.id   AF-A0A9W4E6B1-F1
#
_cell.length_a   1.000
_cell.length_b   1.000
_cell.length_c   1.000
_cell.angle_alpha   90.00
_cell.angle_beta   90.00
_cell.angle_gamma   90.00
#
_symmetry.space_group_name_H-M   'P 1'
#
loop_
_entity.id
_entity.type
_entity.pdbx_description
1 polymer ?
#
loop_
_entity_poly.entity_id
_entity_poly.type
_entity_poly.pdbx_seq_one_letter_code
_entity_poly.pdbx_strand_id
1 'polypeptide(L)'
;MTAHTETGAATPAGEPRGRFWTPGDQVLWRYRGNGTDAVHIARPVTVVRDDAEVLAVWMAPNTPVVRPVIADGTPVHREPLATRYVKPRATRVEKWWGAGVLKLARPGEPWSVWLFWDQEWRFRSWYVNLEEPLRRWSGGVDSEDHFLDISVHEDRSWRWLDEDEFAQAQADGLMTAALAARVRQAGWRAVRMIEAWGPPFSDRWQDWRPDPRWPVPGLPADWDRPADGPDGVAGGPFVVRPARRSA
;
A
#
# COMPACT_ATOMS: atom_id res chain seq x y z
N MET A 1 54.53 25.57 15.04
CA MET A 1 53.64 25.88 13.90
C MET A 1 53.09 24.57 13.38
N THR A 2 51.96 24.16 13.92
CA THR A 2 51.22 22.95 13.55
C THR A 2 50.01 23.39 12.72
N ALA A 3 49.96 22.96 11.46
CA ALA A 3 48.83 23.20 10.58
C ALA A 3 47.71 22.22 10.92
N HIS A 4 46.54 22.75 11.28
CA HIS A 4 45.31 21.97 11.42
C HIS A 4 44.58 21.98 10.08
N THR A 5 44.41 20.80 9.50
CA THR A 5 43.58 20.55 8.33
C THR A 5 42.14 20.39 8.80
N GLU A 6 41.25 21.33 8.45
CA GLU A 6 39.81 21.17 8.61
C GLU A 6 39.26 20.29 7.49
N THR A 7 38.86 19.08 7.86
CA THR A 7 38.12 18.16 6.99
C THR A 7 36.66 18.62 6.94
N GLY A 8 36.28 19.30 5.87
CA GLY A 8 34.87 19.60 5.57
C GLY A 8 34.08 18.31 5.39
N ALA A 9 33.15 18.04 6.31
CA ALA A 9 32.22 16.93 6.19
C ALA A 9 31.29 17.14 5.00
N ALA A 10 31.41 16.30 3.98
CA ALA A 10 30.47 16.24 2.88
C ALA A 10 29.10 15.76 3.40
N THR A 11 28.09 16.60 3.27
CA THR A 11 26.68 16.22 3.44
C THR A 11 26.34 15.16 2.39
N PRO A 12 25.71 14.02 2.75
CA PRO A 12 25.28 13.07 1.74
C PRO A 12 24.17 13.70 0.90
N ALA A 13 24.30 13.52 -0.41
CA ALA A 13 23.41 14.02 -1.45
C ALA A 13 21.95 13.64 -1.17
N GLY A 14 21.05 14.62 -1.34
CA GLY A 14 19.62 14.46 -1.15
C GLY A 14 19.04 13.39 -2.06
N GLU A 15 18.22 12.51 -1.48
CA GLU A 15 17.32 11.62 -2.22
C GLU A 15 16.42 12.45 -3.15
N PRO A 16 16.08 11.94 -4.35
CA PRO A 16 15.13 12.61 -5.23
C PRO A 16 13.76 12.59 -4.56
N ARG A 17 13.40 13.69 -3.89
CA ARG A 17 12.06 13.90 -3.34
C ARG A 17 11.10 14.03 -4.51
N GLY A 18 10.47 12.90 -4.88
CA GLY A 18 9.33 12.91 -5.78
C GLY A 18 8.32 13.96 -5.31
N ARG A 19 7.87 14.82 -6.22
CA ARG A 19 6.98 15.94 -5.93
C ARG A 19 5.75 15.44 -5.16
N PHE A 20 5.43 16.10 -4.04
CA PHE A 20 4.19 15.84 -3.32
C PHE A 20 2.99 16.24 -4.18
N TRP A 21 1.93 15.45 -4.12
CA TRP A 21 0.64 15.79 -4.71
C TRP A 21 -0.08 16.85 -3.87
N THR A 22 -0.96 17.61 -4.51
CA THR A 22 -1.77 18.62 -3.85
C THR A 22 -3.07 17.99 -3.33
N PRO A 23 -3.61 18.43 -2.18
CA PRO A 23 -4.94 18.00 -1.76
C PRO A 23 -5.99 18.20 -2.86
N GLY A 24 -6.77 17.16 -3.17
CA GLY A 24 -7.71 17.12 -4.28
C GLY A 24 -7.19 16.44 -5.55
N ASP A 25 -5.87 16.23 -5.68
CA ASP A 25 -5.30 15.46 -6.80
C ASP A 25 -5.86 14.03 -6.80
N GLN A 26 -6.07 13.47 -8.00
CA GLN A 26 -6.54 12.09 -8.17
C GLN A 26 -5.38 11.20 -8.58
N VAL A 27 -5.17 10.13 -7.82
CA VAL A 27 -4.07 9.17 -8.04
C VAL A 27 -4.58 7.74 -7.90
N LEU A 28 -3.77 6.76 -8.31
CA LEU A 28 -4.04 5.35 -8.10
C LEU A 28 -3.31 4.83 -6.85
N TRP A 29 -4.04 4.11 -6.01
CA TRP A 29 -3.48 3.24 -4.98
C TRP A 29 -3.57 1.79 -5.47
N ARG A 30 -2.43 1.17 -5.80
CA ARG A 30 -2.39 -0.14 -6.47
C ARG A 30 -1.67 -1.20 -5.64
N TYR A 31 -2.07 -2.45 -5.84
CA TYR A 31 -1.34 -3.62 -5.37
C TYR A 31 -1.00 -4.52 -6.55
N ARG A 32 0.24 -4.99 -6.57
CA ARG A 32 0.66 -6.10 -7.42
C ARG A 32 0.11 -7.42 -6.86
N GLY A 33 -0.09 -8.38 -7.74
CA GLY A 33 -0.49 -9.72 -7.35
C GLY A 33 0.61 -10.44 -6.58
N ASN A 34 0.21 -11.29 -5.64
CA ASN A 34 1.16 -12.07 -4.86
C ASN A 34 2.01 -12.95 -5.80
N GLY A 35 3.34 -12.79 -5.74
CA GLY A 35 4.26 -13.55 -6.59
C GLY A 35 4.31 -13.12 -8.07
N THR A 36 3.78 -11.95 -8.42
CA THR A 36 3.82 -11.40 -9.79
C THR A 36 3.98 -9.88 -9.79
N ASP A 37 4.58 -9.34 -10.84
CA ASP A 37 4.69 -7.88 -11.01
C ASP A 37 3.41 -7.23 -11.57
N ALA A 38 2.42 -8.03 -11.99
CA ALA A 38 1.17 -7.53 -12.55
C ALA A 38 0.27 -6.91 -11.47
N VAL A 39 -0.29 -5.74 -11.75
CA VAL A 39 -1.28 -5.09 -10.87
C VAL A 39 -2.59 -5.87 -10.88
N HIS A 40 -3.11 -6.21 -9.70
CA HIS A 40 -4.39 -6.91 -9.55
C HIS A 40 -5.46 -6.12 -8.76
N ILE A 41 -5.05 -5.03 -8.11
CA ILE A 41 -5.92 -4.08 -7.41
C ILE A 41 -5.50 -2.68 -7.86
N ALA A 42 -6.46 -1.88 -8.29
CA ALA A 42 -6.27 -0.47 -8.58
C ALA A 42 -7.46 0.31 -8.03
N ARG A 43 -7.18 1.29 -7.18
CA ARG A 43 -8.18 2.11 -6.51
C ARG A 43 -7.89 3.58 -6.82
N PRO A 44 -8.71 4.24 -7.64
CA PRO A 44 -8.69 5.69 -7.76
C PRO A 44 -8.99 6.32 -6.39
N VAL A 45 -8.17 7.27 -5.98
CA VAL A 45 -8.30 7.95 -4.69
C VAL A 45 -8.02 9.44 -4.84
N THR A 46 -8.61 10.23 -3.95
CA THR A 46 -8.34 11.67 -3.86
C THR A 46 -7.31 11.92 -2.76
N VAL A 47 -6.26 12.66 -3.05
CA VAL A 47 -5.23 13.04 -2.07
C VAL A 47 -5.84 13.98 -1.04
N VAL A 48 -5.67 13.65 0.24
CA VAL A 48 -6.10 14.46 1.40
C VAL A 48 -4.93 15.29 1.91
N ARG A 49 -3.77 14.66 2.08
CA ARG A 49 -2.50 15.27 2.51
C ARG A 49 -1.36 14.45 1.92
N ASP A 50 -0.32 15.10 1.43
CA ASP A 50 0.89 14.43 0.98
C ASP A 50 2.09 15.31 1.33
N ASP A 51 2.89 14.84 2.27
CA ASP A 51 4.12 15.50 2.70
C ASP A 51 5.14 14.48 3.23
N ALA A 52 6.21 14.97 3.84
CA ALA A 52 7.30 14.12 4.34
C ALA A 52 6.87 13.17 5.47
N GLU A 53 5.74 13.42 6.13
CA GLU A 53 5.27 12.64 7.27
C GLU A 53 4.21 11.63 6.85
N VAL A 54 3.31 11.99 5.94
CA VAL A 54 2.16 11.16 5.60
C VAL A 54 1.66 11.38 4.19
N LEU A 55 1.31 10.27 3.53
CA LEU A 55 0.37 10.24 2.42
C LEU A 55 -1.00 9.80 2.97
N ALA A 56 -1.96 10.72 2.98
CA ALA A 56 -3.35 10.48 3.31
C ALA A 56 -4.19 10.57 2.04
N VAL A 57 -5.01 9.54 1.77
CA VAL A 57 -5.89 9.50 0.59
C VAL A 57 -7.29 9.01 0.94
N TRP A 58 -8.28 9.50 0.22
CA TRP A 58 -9.68 9.15 0.36
C TRP A 58 -10.16 8.32 -0.82
N MET A 59 -10.65 7.11 -0.53
CA MET A 59 -11.40 6.29 -1.48
C MET A 59 -12.90 6.49 -1.24
N ALA A 60 -13.55 7.25 -2.13
CA ALA A 60 -14.97 7.57 -2.00
C ALA A 60 -15.87 6.33 -2.20
N PRO A 61 -17.08 6.30 -1.59
CA PRO A 61 -18.13 5.35 -1.97
C PRO A 61 -18.37 5.34 -3.49
N ASN A 62 -18.75 4.18 -4.04
CA ASN A 62 -19.07 4.00 -5.46
C ASN A 62 -17.90 4.19 -6.45
N THR A 63 -16.67 4.41 -5.98
CA THR A 63 -15.48 4.50 -6.84
C THR A 63 -15.34 3.23 -7.68
N PRO A 64 -15.16 3.31 -9.01
CA PRO A 64 -14.82 2.15 -9.82
C PRO A 64 -13.41 1.66 -9.46
N VAL A 65 -13.33 0.44 -8.94
CA VAL A 65 -12.09 -0.20 -8.50
C VAL A 65 -11.86 -1.49 -9.26
N VAL A 66 -10.58 -1.83 -9.43
CA VAL A 66 -10.15 -3.14 -9.91
C VAL A 66 -9.92 -4.05 -8.72
N ARG A 67 -10.42 -5.29 -8.79
CA ARG A 67 -10.15 -6.34 -7.81
C ARG A 67 -9.74 -7.65 -8.47
N PRO A 68 -8.97 -8.49 -7.75
CA PRO A 68 -8.72 -9.85 -8.19
C PRO A 68 -9.98 -10.71 -8.01
N VAL A 69 -10.20 -11.61 -8.96
CA VAL A 69 -11.14 -12.72 -8.90
C VAL A 69 -10.40 -13.99 -9.31
N ILE A 70 -10.92 -15.17 -8.95
CA ILE A 70 -10.47 -16.41 -9.58
C ILE A 70 -10.82 -16.31 -11.08
N ALA A 71 -10.02 -16.95 -11.94
CA ALA A 71 -10.20 -16.86 -13.39
C ALA A 71 -11.60 -17.31 -13.88
N ASP A 72 -12.30 -18.14 -13.11
CA ASP A 72 -13.70 -18.53 -13.35
C ASP A 72 -14.75 -17.49 -12.89
N GLY A 73 -14.30 -16.36 -12.34
CA GLY A 73 -15.13 -15.27 -11.83
C GLY A 73 -15.49 -15.39 -10.33
N THR A 74 -15.08 -16.46 -9.65
CA THR A 74 -15.35 -16.65 -8.22
C THR A 74 -14.66 -15.54 -7.40
N PRO A 75 -15.37 -14.88 -6.45
CA PRO A 75 -14.72 -13.96 -5.52
C PRO A 75 -13.64 -14.66 -4.70
N VAL A 76 -12.46 -14.05 -4.56
CA VAL A 76 -11.29 -14.67 -3.90
C VAL A 76 -11.61 -15.20 -2.51
N HIS A 77 -12.33 -14.43 -1.68
CA HIS A 77 -12.70 -14.82 -0.32
C HIS A 77 -13.67 -16.03 -0.24
N ARG A 78 -14.31 -16.40 -1.36
CA ARG A 78 -15.18 -17.59 -1.44
C ARG A 78 -14.44 -18.85 -1.91
N GLU A 79 -13.25 -18.70 -2.49
CA GLU A 79 -12.41 -19.84 -2.83
C GLU A 79 -11.85 -20.47 -1.54
N PRO A 80 -11.87 -21.81 -1.39
CA PRO A 80 -11.25 -22.49 -0.27
C PRO A 80 -9.78 -22.08 -0.09
N LEU A 81 -9.35 -21.92 1.17
CA LEU A 81 -8.02 -21.40 1.50
C LEU A 81 -6.89 -22.18 0.82
N ALA A 82 -6.99 -23.51 0.82
CA ALA A 82 -6.00 -24.43 0.24
C ALA A 82 -5.74 -24.22 -1.27
N THR A 83 -6.61 -23.50 -1.99
CA THR A 83 -6.50 -23.24 -3.42
C THR A 83 -6.54 -21.75 -3.77
N ARG A 84 -6.83 -20.88 -2.79
CA ARG A 84 -7.09 -19.44 -2.94
C ARG A 84 -5.92 -18.64 -3.53
N TYR A 85 -4.68 -19.07 -3.27
CA TYR A 85 -3.49 -18.35 -3.73
C TYR A 85 -2.71 -19.06 -4.84
N VAL A 86 -3.13 -20.26 -5.24
CA VAL A 86 -2.50 -21.03 -6.33
C VAL A 86 -3.36 -21.09 -7.59
N LYS A 87 -4.69 -20.94 -7.47
CA LYS A 87 -5.56 -20.88 -8.65
C LYS A 87 -5.28 -19.64 -9.50
N PRO A 88 -5.33 -19.76 -10.84
CA PRO A 88 -5.20 -18.61 -11.73
C PRO A 88 -6.22 -17.51 -11.40
N ARG A 89 -5.76 -16.26 -11.45
CA ARG A 89 -6.58 -15.08 -11.20
C ARG A 89 -6.84 -14.31 -12.48
N ALA A 90 -7.94 -13.56 -12.46
CA ALA A 90 -8.24 -12.48 -13.40
C ALA A 90 -8.57 -11.20 -12.60
N THR A 91 -8.82 -10.10 -13.30
CA THR A 91 -9.28 -8.85 -12.69
C THR A 91 -10.70 -8.53 -13.11
N ARG A 92 -11.43 -7.84 -12.23
CA ARG A 92 -12.77 -7.33 -12.51
C ARG A 92 -12.88 -5.88 -12.04
N VAL A 93 -13.55 -5.05 -12.85
CA VAL A 93 -13.97 -3.71 -12.45
C VAL A 93 -15.33 -3.80 -11.75
N GLU A 94 -15.43 -3.21 -10.57
CA GLU A 94 -16.67 -3.07 -9.82
C GLU A 94 -16.69 -1.77 -9.03
N LYS A 95 -17.85 -1.38 -8.49
CA LYS A 95 -17.94 -0.20 -7.62
C LYS A 95 -17.57 -0.58 -6.19
N TRP A 96 -16.80 0.27 -5.52
CA TRP A 96 -16.59 0.18 -4.08
C TRP A 96 -17.92 0.29 -3.35
N TRP A 97 -18.29 -0.77 -2.64
CA TRP A 97 -19.53 -0.85 -1.88
C TRP A 97 -19.32 -0.41 -0.43
N GLY A 98 -20.33 0.25 0.14
CA GLY A 98 -20.30 0.71 1.53
C GLY A 98 -19.76 2.14 1.69
N ALA A 99 -19.37 2.47 2.92
CA ALA A 99 -18.76 3.76 3.24
C ALA A 99 -17.37 3.89 2.59
N GLY A 100 -16.89 5.12 2.44
CA GLY A 100 -15.54 5.36 1.93
C GLY A 100 -14.48 5.01 2.97
N VAL A 101 -13.23 4.96 2.52
CA VAL A 101 -12.08 4.57 3.33
C VAL A 101 -11.02 5.65 3.24
N LEU A 102 -10.56 6.14 4.39
CA LEU A 102 -9.37 6.97 4.48
C LEU A 102 -8.16 6.06 4.68
N LYS A 103 -7.11 6.24 3.89
CA LYS A 103 -5.86 5.48 4.02
C LYS A 103 -4.72 6.42 4.36
N LEU A 104 -3.90 6.02 5.32
CA LEU A 104 -2.76 6.77 5.81
C LEU A 104 -1.51 5.90 5.67
N ALA A 105 -0.47 6.39 5.02
CA ALA A 105 0.82 5.72 4.95
C ALA A 105 1.92 6.71 5.27
N ARG A 106 2.81 6.34 6.20
CA ARG A 106 4.04 7.12 6.42
C ARG A 106 5.12 6.64 5.45
N PRO A 107 5.87 7.55 4.81
CA PRO A 107 6.91 7.15 3.86
C PRO A 107 7.89 6.13 4.44
N GLY A 108 8.15 5.06 3.70
CA GLY A 108 9.10 4.00 4.08
C GLY A 108 8.58 2.97 5.08
N GLU A 109 7.38 3.14 5.64
CA GLU A 109 6.81 2.14 6.55
C GLU A 109 6.19 0.96 5.78
N PRO A 110 6.42 -0.28 6.23
CA PRO A 110 5.86 -1.48 5.60
C PRO A 110 4.43 -1.79 6.11
N TRP A 111 3.64 -0.73 6.28
CA TRP A 111 2.20 -0.81 6.51
C TRP A 111 1.53 0.52 6.19
N SER A 112 0.25 0.46 5.86
CA SER A 112 -0.66 1.60 5.90
C SER A 112 -1.74 1.38 6.96
N VAL A 113 -2.36 2.46 7.43
CA VAL A 113 -3.47 2.44 8.37
C VAL A 113 -4.71 2.97 7.68
N TRP A 114 -5.75 2.16 7.58
CA TRP A 114 -7.01 2.53 6.96
C TRP A 114 -8.06 2.75 8.04
N LEU A 115 -8.93 3.73 7.84
CA LEU A 115 -10.02 4.06 8.73
C LEU A 115 -11.34 3.67 8.08
N PHE A 116 -12.15 2.97 8.85
CA PHE A 116 -13.47 2.51 8.43
C PHE A 116 -14.55 3.16 9.29
N TRP A 117 -15.61 3.62 8.62
CA TRP A 117 -16.85 4.08 9.23
C TRP A 117 -18.02 3.27 8.65
N ASP A 118 -19.20 3.39 9.25
CA ASP A 118 -20.43 3.09 8.53
C ASP A 118 -20.92 4.26 7.68
N GLN A 119 -22.09 4.10 7.05
CA GLN A 119 -22.67 5.10 6.16
C GLN A 119 -23.12 6.38 6.89
N GLU A 120 -23.30 6.31 8.21
CA GLU A 120 -23.66 7.46 9.05
C GLU A 120 -22.43 8.11 9.71
N TRP A 121 -21.22 7.79 9.24
CA TRP A 121 -19.96 8.29 9.79
C TRP A 121 -19.71 7.91 11.26
N ARG A 122 -20.30 6.81 11.76
CA ARG A 122 -19.86 6.21 13.02
C ARG A 122 -18.60 5.42 12.76
N PHE A 123 -17.54 5.78 13.47
CA PHE A 123 -16.25 5.13 13.33
C PHE A 123 -16.33 3.67 13.78
N ARG A 124 -15.62 2.79 13.09
CA ARG A 124 -15.66 1.33 13.33
C ARG A 124 -14.32 0.80 13.81
N SER A 125 -13.26 1.11 13.08
CA SER A 125 -11.92 0.63 13.41
C SER A 125 -10.85 1.33 12.57
N TRP A 126 -9.63 1.29 13.08
CA TRP A 126 -8.45 1.34 12.24
C TRP A 126 -8.10 -0.08 11.79
N TYR A 127 -7.52 -0.18 10.60
CA TYR A 127 -7.03 -1.41 9.99
C TYR A 127 -5.60 -1.19 9.55
N VAL A 128 -4.64 -1.89 10.16
CA VAL A 128 -3.26 -1.87 9.73
C VAL A 128 -3.08 -2.92 8.65
N ASN A 129 -2.83 -2.47 7.42
CA ASN A 129 -2.54 -3.31 6.27
C ASN A 129 -1.02 -3.53 6.19
N LEU A 130 -0.50 -4.71 6.54
CA LEU A 130 0.94 -4.95 6.38
C LEU A 130 1.25 -5.15 4.89
N GLU A 131 2.24 -4.41 4.39
CA GLU A 131 2.49 -4.33 2.95
C GLU A 131 3.93 -3.90 2.65
N GLU A 132 4.35 -3.97 1.39
CA GLU A 132 5.59 -3.31 0.99
C GLU A 132 5.49 -1.79 1.19
N PRO A 133 6.56 -1.12 1.64
CA PRO A 133 6.58 0.34 1.65
C PRO A 133 6.18 0.90 0.27
N LEU A 134 5.23 1.85 0.29
CA LEU A 134 4.65 2.37 -0.94
C LEU A 134 5.70 2.95 -1.88
N ARG A 135 5.67 2.51 -3.14
CA ARG A 135 6.54 3.04 -4.20
C ARG A 135 5.76 4.05 -5.03
N ARG A 136 6.23 5.29 -5.05
CA ARG A 136 5.61 6.39 -5.81
C ARG A 136 5.98 6.29 -7.28
N TRP A 137 5.03 6.65 -8.15
CA TRP A 137 5.20 6.78 -9.59
C TRP A 137 4.29 7.89 -10.12
N SER A 138 4.40 8.23 -11.41
CA SER A 138 3.68 9.36 -12.01
C SER A 138 2.15 9.30 -11.85
N GLY A 139 1.57 8.11 -11.74
CA GLY A 139 0.12 7.89 -11.59
C GLY A 139 -0.35 7.57 -10.17
N GLY A 140 0.54 7.50 -9.17
CA GLY A 140 0.17 7.22 -7.78
C GLY A 140 1.18 6.38 -7.02
N VAL A 141 0.68 5.38 -6.28
CA VAL A 141 1.49 4.49 -5.43
C VAL A 141 1.20 3.02 -5.70
N ASP A 142 2.26 2.23 -5.69
CA ASP A 142 2.21 0.77 -5.82
C ASP A 142 2.77 0.10 -4.56
N SER A 143 2.13 -1.00 -4.18
CA SER A 143 2.58 -1.87 -3.09
C SER A 143 2.33 -3.34 -3.44
N GLU A 144 2.65 -4.23 -2.51
CA GLU A 144 2.28 -5.63 -2.49
C GLU A 144 1.82 -5.97 -1.07
N ASP A 145 0.66 -6.64 -0.99
CA ASP A 145 0.03 -6.98 0.27
C ASP A 145 0.75 -8.16 0.95
N HIS A 146 0.89 -8.10 2.27
CA HIS A 146 1.58 -9.12 3.05
C HIS A 146 0.64 -10.02 3.87
N PHE A 147 -0.64 -10.08 3.53
CA PHE A 147 -1.70 -10.95 4.06
C PHE A 147 -2.08 -10.73 5.52
N LEU A 148 -1.11 -10.54 6.41
CA LEU A 148 -1.33 -10.41 7.84
C LEU A 148 -1.73 -8.98 8.19
N ASP A 149 -2.84 -8.81 8.90
CA ASP A 149 -3.38 -7.50 9.22
C ASP A 149 -3.72 -7.33 10.70
N ILE A 150 -4.01 -6.09 11.12
CA ILE A 150 -4.40 -5.77 12.51
C ILE A 150 -5.64 -4.89 12.51
N SER A 151 -6.68 -5.32 13.22
CA SER A 151 -7.83 -4.45 13.53
C SER A 151 -7.61 -3.78 14.88
N VAL A 152 -7.88 -2.48 14.96
CA VAL A 152 -7.80 -1.68 16.19
C VAL A 152 -9.10 -0.92 16.41
N HIS A 153 -9.63 -0.96 17.63
CA HIS A 153 -10.88 -0.32 18.01
C HIS A 153 -10.66 0.94 18.88
N GLU A 154 -11.69 1.76 19.05
CA GLU A 154 -11.61 3.03 19.81
C GLU A 154 -11.26 2.84 21.29
N ASP A 155 -11.61 1.70 21.86
CA ASP A 155 -11.23 1.29 23.22
C ASP A 155 -9.76 0.83 23.31
N ARG A 156 -9.00 0.97 22.21
CA ARG A 156 -7.59 0.58 22.04
C ARG A 156 -7.34 -0.92 22.04
N SER A 157 -8.40 -1.74 22.08
CA SER A 157 -8.26 -3.16 21.83
C SER A 157 -7.83 -3.41 20.39
N TRP A 158 -7.02 -4.45 20.20
CA TRP A 158 -6.56 -4.84 18.88
C TRP A 158 -6.51 -6.37 18.75
N ARG A 159 -6.56 -6.85 17.51
CA ARG A 159 -6.40 -8.27 17.18
C ARG A 159 -5.73 -8.45 15.83
N TRP A 160 -4.98 -9.54 15.69
CA TRP A 160 -4.55 -10.03 14.38
C TRP A 160 -5.76 -10.44 13.53
N LEU A 161 -5.61 -10.25 12.23
CA LEU A 161 -6.52 -10.74 11.20
C LEU A 161 -5.72 -11.56 10.18
N ASP A 162 -6.39 -12.51 9.54
CA ASP A 162 -5.87 -13.24 8.37
C ASP A 162 -4.55 -14.00 8.65
N GLU A 163 -4.38 -14.47 9.91
CA GLU A 163 -3.26 -15.32 10.32
C GLU A 163 -3.22 -16.65 9.54
N ASP A 164 -4.37 -17.18 9.17
CA ASP A 164 -4.54 -18.39 8.35
C ASP A 164 -4.17 -18.14 6.88
N GLU A 165 -4.57 -16.99 6.33
CA GLU A 165 -4.16 -16.54 4.99
C GLU A 165 -2.63 -16.37 4.91
N PHE A 166 -2.04 -15.71 5.90
CA PHE A 166 -0.59 -15.52 6.01
C PHE A 166 0.15 -16.87 6.13
N ALA A 167 -0.38 -17.82 6.90
CA ALA A 167 0.17 -19.17 6.99
C ALA A 167 0.06 -19.93 5.66
N GLN A 168 -1.08 -19.83 4.98
CA GLN A 168 -1.30 -20.46 3.68
C GLN A 168 -0.37 -19.87 2.60
N ALA A 169 -0.17 -18.56 2.55
CA ALA A 169 0.75 -17.92 1.62
C ALA A 169 2.20 -18.41 1.79
N GLN A 170 2.63 -18.72 3.01
CA GLN A 170 3.92 -19.38 3.27
C GLN A 170 3.94 -20.81 2.75
N ALA A 171 2.87 -21.60 2.98
CA ALA A 171 2.76 -22.97 2.49
C ALA A 171 2.76 -23.06 0.95
N ASP A 172 2.13 -22.09 0.29
CA ASP A 172 2.04 -21.99 -1.17
C ASP A 172 3.33 -21.40 -1.81
N GLY A 173 4.33 -21.04 -1.00
CA GLY A 173 5.61 -20.52 -1.48
C GLY A 173 5.60 -19.05 -1.93
N LEU A 174 4.52 -18.32 -1.69
CA LEU A 174 4.40 -16.89 -1.99
C LEU A 174 5.19 -16.02 -1.00
N MET A 175 5.49 -16.58 0.18
CA MET A 175 6.31 -15.91 1.18
C MET A 175 7.49 -16.79 1.61
N THR A 176 8.71 -16.33 1.31
CA THR A 176 9.91 -16.94 1.88
C THR A 176 9.92 -16.78 3.40
N ALA A 177 10.58 -17.70 4.12
CA ALA A 177 10.72 -17.61 5.57
C ALA A 177 11.33 -16.26 6.03
N ALA A 178 12.27 -15.72 5.25
CA ALA A 178 12.89 -14.43 5.52
C ALA A 178 11.89 -13.26 5.35
N LEU A 179 11.06 -13.29 4.31
CA LEU A 179 10.02 -12.27 4.13
C LEU A 179 8.97 -12.37 5.24
N ALA A 180 8.50 -13.57 5.57
CA ALA A 180 7.54 -13.77 6.66
C ALA A 180 8.08 -13.31 8.02
N ALA A 181 9.37 -13.49 8.30
CA ALA A 181 10.00 -12.94 9.50
C ALA A 181 9.98 -11.41 9.52
N ARG A 182 10.26 -10.75 8.39
CA ARG A 182 10.18 -9.28 8.27
C ARG A 182 8.76 -8.76 8.46
N VAL A 183 7.76 -9.45 7.92
CA VAL A 183 6.34 -9.09 8.08
C VAL A 183 5.91 -9.20 9.53
N ARG A 184 6.25 -10.31 10.22
CA ARG A 184 6.01 -10.43 11.67
C ARG A 184 6.70 -9.31 12.45
N GLN A 185 7.94 -8.96 12.10
CA GLN A 185 8.66 -7.86 12.75
C GLN A 185 7.97 -6.50 12.51
N ALA A 186 7.43 -6.27 11.31
CA ALA A 186 6.64 -5.08 10.98
C ALA A 186 5.35 -5.03 11.79
N GLY A 187 4.60 -6.14 11.84
CA GLY A 187 3.42 -6.28 12.68
C GLY A 187 3.71 -5.95 14.15
N TRP A 188 4.77 -6.49 14.74
CA TRP A 188 5.13 -6.17 16.12
C TRP A 188 5.56 -4.71 16.33
N ARG A 189 6.11 -4.04 15.31
CA ARG A 189 6.35 -2.58 15.37
C ARG A 189 5.04 -1.82 15.37
N ALA A 190 4.07 -2.21 14.54
CA ALA A 190 2.74 -1.62 14.52
C ALA A 190 2.00 -1.84 15.85
N VAL A 191 2.06 -3.05 16.42
CA VAL A 191 1.50 -3.35 17.75
C VAL A 191 2.07 -2.44 18.84
N ARG A 192 3.40 -2.28 18.91
CA ARG A 192 4.00 -1.36 19.90
C ARG A 192 3.52 0.08 19.74
N MET A 193 3.24 0.50 18.52
CA MET A 193 2.68 1.82 18.25
C MET A 193 1.22 1.95 18.69
N ILE A 194 0.42 0.90 18.49
CA ILE A 194 -0.96 0.81 18.96
C ILE A 194 -0.98 0.85 20.50
N GLU A 195 -0.14 0.05 21.16
CA GLU A 195 -0.03 -0.01 22.63
C GLU A 195 0.42 1.31 23.25
N ALA A 196 1.36 2.00 22.59
CA ALA A 196 1.78 3.35 22.99
C ALA A 196 0.73 4.43 22.65
N TRP A 197 -0.34 4.07 21.93
CA TRP A 197 -1.33 4.98 21.36
C TRP A 197 -0.69 6.12 20.56
N GLY A 198 0.28 5.78 19.71
CA GLY A 198 1.00 6.76 18.88
C GLY A 198 0.26 7.10 17.57
N PRO A 199 0.83 8.03 16.77
CA PRO A 199 0.33 8.35 15.44
C PRO A 199 0.27 7.12 14.52
N PRO A 200 -0.79 6.93 13.70
CA PRO A 200 -1.91 7.85 13.50
C PRO A 200 -3.09 7.64 14.46
N PHE A 201 -3.03 6.69 15.39
CA PHE A 201 -4.14 6.34 16.29
C PHE A 201 -4.49 7.48 17.27
N SER A 202 -3.51 8.30 17.66
CA SER A 202 -3.72 9.50 18.49
C SER A 202 -4.17 10.75 17.73
N ASP A 203 -4.11 10.77 16.39
CA ASP A 203 -4.14 12.01 15.60
C ASP A 203 -5.55 12.46 15.21
N ARG A 204 -6.58 11.81 15.76
CA ARG A 204 -8.00 12.16 15.56
C ARG A 204 -8.50 12.06 14.11
N TRP A 205 -7.85 11.26 13.26
CA TRP A 205 -8.31 11.03 11.88
C TRP A 205 -9.72 10.44 11.78
N GLN A 206 -10.25 9.79 12.83
CA GLN A 206 -11.64 9.32 12.90
C GLN A 206 -12.68 10.46 12.81
N ASP A 207 -12.28 11.69 13.13
CA ASP A 207 -13.12 12.89 13.06
C ASP A 207 -13.07 13.56 11.67
N TRP A 208 -12.13 13.16 10.81
CA TRP A 208 -11.95 13.75 9.48
C TRP A 208 -13.12 13.46 8.54
N ARG A 209 -13.43 14.41 7.63
CA ARG A 209 -14.46 14.27 6.58
C ARG A 209 -13.94 14.79 5.24
N PRO A 210 -14.33 14.18 4.10
CA PRO A 210 -13.94 14.64 2.77
C PRO A 210 -14.58 15.99 2.44
N ASP A 211 -13.91 16.79 1.61
CA ASP A 211 -14.55 17.97 1.01
C ASP A 211 -15.74 17.49 0.14
N PRO A 212 -16.98 17.96 0.39
CA PRO A 212 -18.16 17.52 -0.34
C PRO A 212 -18.12 17.88 -1.84
N ARG A 213 -17.19 18.75 -2.26
CA ARG A 213 -17.00 19.14 -3.67
C ARG A 213 -16.08 18.18 -4.42
N TRP A 214 -15.37 17.28 -3.74
CA TRP A 214 -14.52 16.31 -4.42
C TRP A 214 -15.38 15.31 -5.20
N PRO A 215 -15.15 15.15 -6.52
CA PRO A 215 -15.86 14.15 -7.30
C PRO A 215 -15.40 12.75 -6.91
N VAL A 216 -16.21 11.74 -7.23
CA VAL A 216 -15.74 10.35 -7.24
C VAL A 216 -14.72 10.20 -8.37
N PRO A 217 -13.46 9.81 -8.09
CA PRO A 217 -12.44 9.69 -9.12
C PRO A 217 -12.79 8.56 -10.11
N GLY A 218 -12.51 8.80 -11.39
CA GLY A 218 -12.67 7.79 -12.44
C GLY A 218 -11.54 6.76 -12.43
N LEU A 219 -11.81 5.56 -12.94
CA LEU A 219 -10.76 4.57 -13.22
C LEU A 219 -10.13 4.89 -14.58
N PRO A 220 -8.83 5.20 -14.66
CA PRO A 220 -8.15 5.40 -15.94
C PRO A 220 -8.21 4.15 -16.81
N ALA A 221 -8.31 4.31 -18.14
CA ALA A 221 -8.35 3.16 -19.06
C ALA A 221 -7.05 2.34 -19.03
N ASP A 222 -5.94 3.00 -18.71
CA ASP A 222 -4.58 2.48 -18.59
C ASP A 222 -4.18 2.23 -17.12
N TRP A 223 -5.13 1.88 -16.26
CA TRP A 223 -4.91 1.66 -14.82
C TRP A 223 -3.83 0.60 -14.51
N ASP A 224 -3.57 -0.32 -15.44
CA ASP A 224 -2.61 -1.42 -15.36
C ASP A 224 -1.25 -1.08 -15.97
N ARG A 225 -1.05 0.15 -16.48
CA ARG A 225 0.23 0.53 -17.08
C ARG A 225 1.38 0.35 -16.08
N PRO A 226 2.56 -0.12 -16.53
CA PRO A 226 3.73 -0.22 -15.67
C PRO A 226 4.04 1.12 -15.00
N ALA A 227 4.47 1.07 -13.74
CA ALA A 227 4.94 2.25 -13.04
C ALA A 227 6.19 2.79 -13.75
N ASP A 228 6.21 4.09 -14.03
CA ASP A 228 7.44 4.74 -14.49
C ASP A 228 8.48 4.72 -13.35
N GLY A 229 9.77 4.66 -13.68
CA GLY A 229 10.83 4.76 -12.67
C GLY A 229 10.74 6.07 -11.87
N PRO A 230 11.50 6.21 -10.77
CA PRO A 230 11.39 7.35 -9.83
C PRO A 230 11.57 8.74 -10.49
N ASP A 231 12.07 8.82 -11.73
CA ASP A 231 12.27 10.05 -12.50
C ASP A 231 11.43 10.13 -13.79
N GLY A 232 10.37 9.33 -13.95
CA GLY A 232 9.51 9.38 -15.14
C GLY A 232 10.17 8.90 -16.44
N VAL A 233 11.28 8.18 -16.34
CA VAL A 233 11.91 7.50 -17.49
C VAL A 233 11.35 6.09 -17.55
N ALA A 234 10.59 5.79 -18.61
CA ALA A 234 10.11 4.45 -18.90
C ALA A 234 11.32 3.49 -19.00
N GLY A 235 11.39 2.52 -18.09
CA GLY A 235 12.42 1.48 -18.10
C GLY A 235 12.23 0.58 -19.32
N GLY A 236 13.03 0.78 -20.37
CA GLY A 236 13.16 -0.17 -21.47
C GLY A 236 13.75 -1.51 -20.98
N PRO A 237 13.53 -2.61 -21.71
CA PRO A 237 13.91 -3.94 -21.27
C PRO A 237 15.43 -4.04 -21.10
N PHE A 238 15.86 -4.52 -19.94
CA PHE A 238 17.26 -4.75 -19.61
C PHE A 238 17.79 -5.94 -20.46
N VAL A 239 18.42 -5.64 -21.60
CA VAL A 239 19.09 -6.66 -22.41
C VAL A 239 20.42 -7.01 -21.74
N VAL A 240 20.47 -8.15 -21.05
CA VAL A 240 21.70 -8.74 -20.55
C VAL A 240 22.56 -9.18 -21.73
N ARG A 241 23.65 -8.45 -22.00
CA ARG A 241 24.70 -8.93 -22.93
C ARG A 241 25.61 -9.91 -22.19
N PRO A 242 25.88 -11.11 -22.75
CA PRO A 242 26.78 -12.06 -22.12
C PRO A 242 28.22 -11.55 -22.14
N ALA A 243 28.93 -11.77 -21.03
CA ALA A 243 30.34 -11.45 -20.88
C ALA A 243 31.19 -12.20 -21.92
N ARG A 244 32.06 -11.46 -22.61
CA ARG A 244 33.06 -12.05 -23.50
C ARG A 244 34.04 -12.87 -22.67
N ARG A 245 34.23 -14.15 -23.03
CA ARG A 245 35.35 -14.96 -22.55
C ARG A 245 36.62 -14.47 -23.25
N SER A 246 37.63 -14.13 -22.47
CA SER A 246 38.99 -13.93 -22.99
C SER A 246 39.64 -15.29 -23.23
N ALA A 247 40.35 -15.39 -24.35
CA ALA A 247 41.18 -16.53 -24.75
C ALA A 247 42.44 -16.66 -23.87
#